data_AF-F7B619-F1
#
_entry.id   AF-F7B619-F1
#
_cell.length_a   1.000
_cell.length_b   1.000
_cell.length_c   1.000
_cell.angle_alpha   90.00
_cell.angle_beta   90.00
_cell.angle_gamma   90.00
#
_symmetry.space_group_name_H-M   'P 1'
#
loop_
_entity.id
_entity.type
_entity.pdbx_description
1 polymer ?
#
loop_
_entity_poly.entity_id
_entity_poly.type
_entity_poly.pdbx_seq_one_letter_code
_entity_poly.pdbx_strand_id
1 'polypeptide(L)'
;MAHLNSRLLYLAVGVFFSGSALHKLMKNKVKIENASVSGLLSLLILGIFCFFVLSDTAGLTLLTLACTIYYYSIPVRDMLSAEGKSVLITGCDSGFGHALAKHLDKLGVHVFAGVLDKKGPGAEELKRVCSTHLCLIQLNITNCEEIRKAYKEISSYIQDAGLWGIVHNAGVLGYVADGELIPFSVYRQCMEVNFLGAVQVTQIFAPLLRKSKGRLVSISSMGGHVPLNGFAAYASSKAALSMFSAVMRQDLSKWGVKVAVVCPSGFRTNIFGSQNQVILDNVMPDVKEDYGEDYIENLKGLYHTLHKFGSSDLSPVMEDACHALLAQTPNFLYTPGRLAYLIPCLYYYFPQWISDWMGMQAFQISRNMLPRALRNNNKSIY
;
A
#
# COMPACT_ATOMS: atom_id res chain seq x y z
N MET A 1 0.93 53.37 10.23
CA MET A 1 -0.19 52.66 10.89
C MET A 1 -0.74 51.51 10.04
N ALA A 2 -1.01 51.68 8.74
CA ALA A 2 -1.55 50.61 7.88
C ALA A 2 -0.75 49.29 7.90
N HIS A 3 0.59 49.35 7.77
CA HIS A 3 1.45 48.15 7.82
C HIS A 3 1.54 47.47 9.20
N LEU A 4 1.24 48.18 10.30
CA LEU A 4 1.21 47.57 11.63
C LEU A 4 -0.08 46.77 11.83
N ASN A 5 -1.19 47.30 11.28
CA ASN A 5 -2.49 46.61 11.27
C ASN A 5 -2.47 45.36 10.39
N SER A 6 -1.79 45.38 9.24
CA SER A 6 -1.67 44.19 8.40
C SER A 6 -0.86 43.08 9.08
N ARG A 7 0.25 43.41 9.74
CA ARG A 7 1.05 42.45 10.55
C ARG A 7 0.24 41.75 11.64
N LEU A 8 -0.56 42.50 12.38
CA LEU A 8 -1.44 41.95 13.41
C LEU A 8 -2.51 41.03 12.81
N LEU A 9 -3.03 41.37 11.63
CA LEU A 9 -4.03 40.57 10.93
C LEU A 9 -3.46 39.22 10.43
N TYR A 10 -2.25 39.22 9.85
CA TYR A 10 -1.56 37.98 9.46
C TYR A 10 -1.29 37.06 10.67
N LEU A 11 -0.85 37.65 11.79
CA LEU A 11 -0.60 36.89 13.02
C LEU A 11 -1.90 36.28 13.57
N ALA A 12 -2.99 37.07 13.59
CA ALA A 12 -4.30 36.61 14.06
C ALA A 12 -4.87 35.46 13.20
N VAL A 13 -4.80 35.59 11.87
CA VAL A 13 -5.22 34.54 10.93
C VAL A 13 -4.37 33.28 11.12
N GLY A 14 -3.05 33.44 11.19
CA GLY A 14 -2.13 32.32 11.41
C GLY A 14 -2.41 31.57 12.72
N VAL A 15 -2.57 32.29 13.84
CA VAL A 15 -2.84 31.66 15.15
C VAL A 15 -4.20 30.98 15.18
N PHE A 16 -5.26 31.62 14.65
CA PHE A 16 -6.61 31.05 14.64
C PHE A 16 -6.67 29.75 13.83
N PHE A 17 -6.11 29.74 12.61
CA PHE A 17 -6.09 28.56 11.77
C PHE A 17 -5.18 27.46 12.31
N SER A 18 -3.99 27.83 12.84
CA SER A 18 -3.08 26.85 13.44
C SER A 18 -3.72 26.17 14.65
N GLY A 19 -4.40 26.93 15.52
CA GLY A 19 -5.14 26.41 16.66
C GLY A 19 -6.31 25.50 16.25
N SER A 20 -7.09 25.93 15.26
CA SER A 20 -8.24 25.16 14.74
C SER A 20 -7.81 23.88 14.01
N ALA A 21 -6.76 23.95 13.20
CA ALA A 21 -6.16 22.79 12.54
C ALA A 21 -5.57 21.81 13.56
N LEU A 22 -4.82 22.30 14.56
CA LEU A 22 -4.27 21.46 15.62
C LEU A 22 -5.37 20.79 16.44
N HIS A 23 -6.41 21.54 16.83
CA HIS A 23 -7.57 20.99 17.52
C HIS A 23 -8.25 19.89 16.70
N LYS A 24 -8.49 20.12 15.40
CA LYS A 24 -9.09 19.13 14.50
C LYS A 24 -8.20 17.90 14.31
N LEU A 25 -6.89 18.07 14.18
CA LEU A 25 -5.91 16.98 14.10
C LEU A 25 -5.92 16.11 15.37
N MET A 26 -5.92 16.75 16.55
CA MET A 26 -5.99 16.07 17.84
C MET A 26 -7.31 15.34 18.02
N LYS A 27 -8.44 16.00 17.73
CA LYS A 27 -9.79 15.43 17.82
C LYS A 27 -9.94 14.20 16.93
N ASN A 28 -9.41 14.26 15.70
CA ASN A 28 -9.56 13.19 14.72
C ASN A 28 -8.47 12.11 14.83
N LYS A 29 -7.62 12.14 15.87
CA LYS A 29 -6.48 11.21 16.07
C LYS A 29 -5.68 11.00 14.77
N VAL A 30 -5.48 12.07 14.02
CA VAL A 30 -4.72 12.01 12.77
C VAL A 30 -3.28 11.72 13.19
N LYS A 31 -2.73 10.59 12.74
CA LYS A 31 -1.31 10.31 12.97
C LYS A 31 -0.52 11.51 12.43
N ILE A 32 0.31 12.09 13.29
CA ILE A 32 1.22 13.21 12.98
C ILE A 32 2.40 12.62 12.16
N GLU A 33 2.10 11.80 11.18
CA GLU A 33 3.08 11.15 10.31
C GLU A 33 3.09 11.95 9.01
N ASN A 34 3.89 13.01 9.06
CA ASN A 34 4.47 13.78 7.97
C ASN A 34 3.53 14.62 7.09
N ALA A 35 2.34 14.16 6.66
CA ALA A 35 1.48 14.93 5.76
C ALA A 35 0.86 16.17 6.45
N SER A 36 0.38 16.02 7.68
CA SER A 36 -0.20 17.13 8.45
C SER A 36 0.87 18.12 8.97
N VAL A 37 2.07 17.62 9.32
CA VAL A 37 3.17 18.49 9.76
C VAL A 37 3.78 19.25 8.58
N SER A 38 4.02 18.56 7.46
CA SER A 38 4.48 19.19 6.23
C SER A 38 3.46 20.20 5.71
N GLY A 39 2.16 19.92 5.83
CA GLY A 39 1.10 20.88 5.49
C GLY A 39 1.15 22.15 6.33
N LEU A 40 1.26 22.03 7.66
CA LEU A 40 1.42 23.18 8.56
C LEU A 40 2.71 23.96 8.29
N LEU A 41 3.82 23.27 8.03
CA LEU A 41 5.10 23.90 7.68
C LEU A 41 5.04 24.61 6.33
N SER A 42 4.35 24.04 5.34
CA SER A 42 4.14 24.64 4.03
C SER A 42 3.27 25.89 4.13
N LEU A 43 2.23 25.86 4.97
CA LEU A 43 1.42 27.05 5.27
C LEU A 43 2.22 28.14 5.98
N LEU A 44 3.13 27.76 6.87
CA LEU A 44 4.05 28.70 7.52
C LEU A 44 4.96 29.39 6.49
N ILE A 45 5.60 28.61 5.62
CA ILE A 45 6.48 29.12 4.55
C ILE A 45 5.68 30.00 3.58
N LEU A 46 4.49 29.57 3.18
CA LEU A 46 3.59 30.35 2.32
C LEU A 46 3.18 31.67 2.99
N GLY A 47 2.88 31.64 4.30
CA GLY A 47 2.58 32.85 5.06
C GLY A 47 3.75 33.84 5.08
N ILE A 48 4.98 33.35 5.27
CA ILE A 48 6.20 34.17 5.18
C ILE A 48 6.35 34.75 3.77
N PHE A 49 6.18 33.95 2.72
CA PHE A 49 6.26 34.41 1.34
C PHE A 49 5.20 35.49 1.02
N CYS A 50 3.93 35.23 1.38
CA CYS A 50 2.83 36.18 1.16
C CYS A 50 3.08 37.51 1.84
N PHE A 51 3.68 37.48 3.04
CA PHE A 51 4.00 38.67 3.81
C PHE A 51 5.10 39.54 3.18
N PHE A 52 6.13 38.92 2.61
CA PHE A 52 7.28 39.66 2.07
C PHE A 52 7.13 40.05 0.59
N VAL A 53 6.34 39.31 -0.20
CA VAL A 53 6.35 39.43 -1.67
C VAL A 53 5.05 40.01 -2.22
N LEU A 54 3.90 39.74 -1.60
CA LEU A 54 2.59 40.13 -2.11
C LEU A 54 2.07 41.40 -1.42
N SER A 55 1.15 42.11 -2.09
CA SER A 55 0.38 43.19 -1.45
C SER A 55 -0.45 42.64 -0.29
N ASP A 56 -0.68 43.45 0.75
CA ASP A 56 -1.38 43.04 1.98
C ASP A 56 -2.68 42.28 1.71
N THR A 57 -3.52 42.74 0.78
CA THR A 57 -4.81 42.11 0.44
C THR A 57 -4.64 40.79 -0.33
N ALA A 58 -3.75 40.75 -1.32
CA ALA A 58 -3.49 39.55 -2.13
C ALA A 58 -2.84 38.43 -1.29
N GLY A 59 -1.91 38.76 -0.41
CA GLY A 59 -1.28 37.76 0.45
C GLY A 59 -2.23 37.22 1.53
N LEU A 60 -3.10 38.08 2.10
CA LEU A 60 -4.05 37.65 3.14
C LEU A 60 -5.15 36.75 2.55
N THR A 61 -5.61 37.07 1.34
CA THR A 61 -6.58 36.23 0.61
C THR A 61 -5.98 34.89 0.23
N LEU A 62 -4.74 34.86 -0.27
CA LEU A 62 -4.03 33.61 -0.60
C LEU A 62 -3.78 32.74 0.63
N LEU A 63 -3.28 33.32 1.72
CA LEU A 63 -3.04 32.60 2.97
C LEU A 63 -4.34 32.06 3.56
N THR A 64 -5.40 32.87 3.57
CA THR A 64 -6.71 32.44 4.07
C THR A 64 -7.27 31.29 3.24
N LEU A 65 -7.21 31.40 1.90
CA LEU A 65 -7.66 30.34 1.00
C LEU A 65 -6.87 29.05 1.23
N ALA A 66 -5.53 29.13 1.34
CA ALA A 66 -4.67 27.98 1.60
C ALA A 66 -4.97 27.33 2.95
N CYS A 67 -5.14 28.14 4.01
CA CYS A 67 -5.53 27.66 5.34
C CYS A 67 -6.91 27.01 5.35
N THR A 68 -7.90 27.58 4.64
CA THR A 68 -9.24 27.00 4.49
C THR A 68 -9.18 25.67 3.73
N ILE A 69 -8.49 25.61 2.60
CA ILE A 69 -8.30 24.36 1.83
C ILE A 69 -7.64 23.30 2.71
N TYR A 70 -6.57 23.65 3.44
CA TYR A 70 -5.89 22.74 4.34
C TYR A 70 -6.83 22.27 5.46
N TYR A 71 -7.56 23.17 6.12
CA TYR A 71 -8.50 22.81 7.18
C TYR A 71 -9.58 21.84 6.71
N TYR A 72 -10.14 22.03 5.50
CA TYR A 72 -11.10 21.11 4.91
C TYR A 72 -10.47 19.80 4.41
N SER A 73 -9.17 19.84 4.08
CA SER A 73 -8.38 18.66 3.71
C SER A 73 -7.98 17.80 4.91
N ILE A 74 -8.04 18.32 6.15
CA ILE A 74 -7.83 17.51 7.36
C ILE A 74 -8.95 16.46 7.45
N PRO A 75 -8.61 15.16 7.40
CA PRO A 75 -9.58 14.09 7.38
C PRO A 75 -10.36 14.06 8.70
N VAL A 76 -11.69 13.90 8.58
CA VAL A 76 -12.56 13.54 9.71
C VAL A 76 -12.65 12.03 9.75
N ARG A 77 -12.26 11.43 10.88
CA ARG A 77 -12.27 9.97 11.06
C ARG A 77 -13.59 9.49 11.66
N ASP A 78 -14.69 9.83 11.00
CA ASP A 78 -16.00 9.27 11.35
C ASP A 78 -16.09 7.84 10.82
N MET A 79 -16.35 6.90 11.73
CA MET A 79 -16.41 5.47 11.44
C MET A 79 -17.85 5.00 11.42
N LEU A 80 -18.20 4.22 10.41
CA LEU A 80 -19.44 3.47 10.33
C LEU A 80 -19.41 2.31 11.32
N SER A 81 -20.58 1.87 11.77
CA SER A 81 -20.68 0.66 12.59
C SER A 81 -20.16 -0.56 11.82
N ALA A 82 -19.41 -1.40 12.53
CA ALA A 82 -18.93 -2.69 12.06
C ALA A 82 -20.04 -3.76 12.06
N GLU A 83 -21.08 -3.55 12.85
CA GLU A 83 -22.20 -4.49 13.00
C GLU A 83 -22.94 -4.71 11.68
N GLY A 84 -23.24 -5.97 11.36
CA GLY A 84 -23.90 -6.36 10.12
C GLY A 84 -23.07 -6.17 8.85
N LYS A 85 -21.78 -5.80 8.97
CA LYS A 85 -20.87 -5.72 7.82
C LYS A 85 -20.20 -7.06 7.56
N SER A 86 -20.11 -7.42 6.28
CA SER A 86 -19.47 -8.65 5.82
C SER A 86 -18.28 -8.34 4.89
N VAL A 87 -17.10 -8.93 5.15
CA VAL A 87 -15.87 -8.63 4.42
C VAL A 87 -15.19 -9.91 3.97
N LEU A 88 -14.92 -10.03 2.66
CA LEU A 88 -14.03 -11.05 2.10
C LEU A 88 -12.60 -10.55 2.13
N ILE A 89 -11.69 -11.32 2.70
CA ILE A 89 -10.25 -11.03 2.67
C ILE A 89 -9.56 -12.19 1.94
N THR A 90 -8.78 -11.90 0.91
CA THR A 90 -8.00 -12.93 0.21
C THR A 90 -6.61 -13.11 0.84
N GLY A 91 -6.10 -14.33 0.91
CA GLY A 91 -4.75 -14.61 1.41
C GLY A 91 -4.63 -14.46 2.93
N CYS A 92 -5.52 -15.11 3.68
CA CYS A 92 -5.54 -15.09 5.14
C CYS A 92 -4.63 -16.15 5.80
N ASP A 93 -3.86 -16.90 5.02
CA ASP A 93 -2.97 -17.94 5.54
C ASP A 93 -1.89 -17.37 6.48
N SER A 94 -1.41 -16.15 6.23
CA SER A 94 -0.43 -15.46 7.08
C SER A 94 -0.41 -13.93 6.86
N GLY A 95 0.50 -13.22 7.53
CA GLY A 95 0.82 -11.82 7.25
C GLY A 95 -0.36 -10.86 7.48
N PHE A 96 -0.50 -9.86 6.59
CA PHE A 96 -1.49 -8.80 6.73
C PHE A 96 -2.93 -9.32 6.69
N GLY A 97 -3.26 -10.23 5.77
CA GLY A 97 -4.61 -10.79 5.64
C GLY A 97 -5.03 -11.55 6.89
N HIS A 98 -4.13 -12.35 7.46
CA HIS A 98 -4.38 -13.08 8.71
C HIS A 98 -4.61 -12.13 9.89
N ALA A 99 -3.73 -11.13 10.04
CA ALA A 99 -3.83 -10.17 11.14
C ALA A 99 -5.09 -9.29 11.02
N LEU A 100 -5.42 -8.84 9.81
CA LEU A 100 -6.63 -8.07 9.52
C LEU A 100 -7.90 -8.88 9.79
N ALA A 101 -7.93 -10.17 9.43
CA ALA A 101 -9.06 -11.04 9.73
C ALA A 101 -9.35 -11.10 11.24
N LYS A 102 -8.31 -11.31 12.07
CA LYS A 102 -8.42 -11.32 13.54
C LYS A 102 -8.90 -9.97 14.08
N HIS A 103 -8.46 -8.86 13.48
CA HIS A 103 -8.84 -7.53 13.93
C HIS A 103 -10.28 -7.18 13.60
N LEU A 104 -10.75 -7.49 12.38
CA LEU A 104 -12.13 -7.24 11.97
C LEU A 104 -13.12 -8.14 12.74
N ASP A 105 -12.75 -9.39 13.00
CA ASP A 105 -13.53 -10.30 13.86
C ASP A 105 -13.74 -9.71 15.27
N LYS A 106 -12.68 -9.18 15.90
CA LYS A 106 -12.77 -8.49 17.20
C LYS A 106 -13.66 -7.25 17.18
N LEU A 107 -13.83 -6.61 16.02
CA LEU A 107 -14.72 -5.46 15.84
C LEU A 107 -16.17 -5.88 15.55
N GLY A 108 -16.46 -7.17 15.43
CA GLY A 108 -17.81 -7.68 15.15
C GLY A 108 -18.16 -7.74 13.65
N VAL A 109 -17.19 -7.59 12.76
CA VAL A 109 -17.41 -7.76 11.31
C VAL A 109 -17.52 -9.25 11.01
N HIS A 110 -18.45 -9.64 10.14
CA HIS A 110 -18.48 -10.99 9.58
C HIS A 110 -17.36 -11.14 8.55
N VAL A 111 -16.32 -11.91 8.88
CA VAL A 111 -15.13 -12.06 8.05
C VAL A 111 -15.19 -13.37 7.28
N PHE A 112 -15.19 -13.28 5.95
CA PHE A 112 -14.90 -14.41 5.07
C PHE A 112 -13.40 -14.45 4.80
N ALA A 113 -12.67 -15.29 5.53
CA ALA A 113 -11.23 -15.43 5.42
C ALA A 113 -10.87 -16.43 4.32
N GLY A 114 -10.44 -15.93 3.16
CA GLY A 114 -9.98 -16.72 2.03
C GLY A 114 -8.59 -17.29 2.25
N VAL A 115 -8.47 -18.61 2.31
CA VAL A 115 -7.23 -19.37 2.56
C VAL A 115 -6.99 -20.40 1.45
N LEU A 116 -5.72 -20.76 1.22
CA LEU A 116 -5.36 -21.77 0.21
C LEU A 116 -5.66 -23.19 0.67
N ASP A 117 -5.67 -23.45 1.98
CA ASP A 117 -6.11 -24.73 2.55
C ASP A 117 -6.84 -24.46 3.86
N LYS A 118 -8.12 -24.84 3.93
CA LYS A 118 -8.93 -24.72 5.16
C LYS A 118 -8.34 -25.51 6.35
N LYS A 119 -7.49 -26.50 6.11
CA LYS A 119 -6.79 -27.31 7.14
C LYS A 119 -5.35 -26.88 7.36
N GLY A 120 -4.90 -25.83 6.67
CA GLY A 120 -3.56 -25.28 6.83
C GLY A 120 -3.37 -24.66 8.22
N PRO A 121 -2.11 -24.50 8.69
CA PRO A 121 -1.81 -24.03 10.04
C PRO A 121 -2.38 -22.63 10.32
N GLY A 122 -2.34 -21.72 9.33
CA GLY A 122 -2.93 -20.39 9.46
C GLY A 122 -4.46 -20.41 9.56
N ALA A 123 -5.12 -21.28 8.81
CA ALA A 123 -6.57 -21.44 8.84
C ALA A 123 -7.03 -22.03 10.19
N GLU A 124 -6.34 -23.06 10.68
CA GLU A 124 -6.62 -23.66 11.99
C GLU A 124 -6.36 -22.68 13.15
N GLU A 125 -5.33 -21.83 13.06
CA GLU A 125 -5.15 -20.76 14.04
C GLU A 125 -6.33 -19.79 14.03
N LEU A 126 -6.74 -19.28 12.86
CA LEU A 126 -7.90 -18.37 12.74
C LEU A 126 -9.14 -19.00 13.36
N LYS A 127 -9.43 -20.26 13.05
CA LYS A 127 -10.58 -20.99 13.58
C LYS A 127 -10.54 -21.12 15.11
N ARG A 128 -9.34 -21.26 15.70
CA ARG A 128 -9.16 -21.38 17.15
C ARG A 128 -9.29 -20.05 17.89
N VAL A 129 -8.82 -18.96 17.30
CA VAL A 129 -8.67 -17.66 18.01
C VAL A 129 -9.80 -16.67 17.72
N CYS A 130 -10.50 -16.83 16.60
CA CYS A 130 -11.59 -15.94 16.20
C CYS A 130 -12.95 -16.45 16.66
N SER A 131 -13.90 -15.53 16.69
CA SER A 131 -15.29 -15.81 17.05
C SER A 131 -16.06 -16.52 15.92
N THR A 132 -17.35 -16.76 16.15
CA THR A 132 -18.28 -17.27 15.13
C THR A 132 -18.51 -16.29 13.97
N HIS A 133 -18.02 -15.04 14.07
CA HIS A 133 -18.10 -14.07 12.98
C HIS A 133 -17.09 -14.34 11.87
N LEU A 134 -16.03 -15.12 12.12
CA LEU A 134 -15.07 -15.52 11.10
C LEU A 134 -15.43 -16.87 10.47
N CYS A 135 -15.54 -16.89 9.14
CA CYS A 135 -15.78 -18.07 8.32
C CYS A 135 -14.60 -18.29 7.37
N LEU A 136 -14.03 -19.50 7.38
CA LEU A 136 -12.97 -19.89 6.46
C LEU A 136 -13.53 -20.25 5.08
N ILE A 137 -12.97 -19.66 4.03
CA ILE A 137 -13.33 -19.90 2.63
C ILE A 137 -12.10 -20.48 1.90
N GLN A 138 -12.29 -21.61 1.20
CA GLN A 138 -11.27 -22.22 0.37
C GLN A 138 -11.18 -21.37 -0.89
N LEU A 139 -10.06 -20.68 -1.11
CA LEU A 139 -9.96 -19.68 -2.16
C LEU A 139 -8.54 -19.54 -2.69
N ASN A 140 -8.22 -20.29 -3.74
CA ASN A 140 -7.15 -19.93 -4.66
C ASN A 140 -7.66 -18.93 -5.71
N ILE A 141 -7.18 -17.68 -5.64
CA ILE A 141 -7.59 -16.61 -6.56
C ILE A 141 -7.06 -16.76 -8.00
N THR A 142 -6.18 -17.72 -8.28
CA THR A 142 -5.81 -18.07 -9.66
C THR A 142 -6.73 -19.13 -10.26
N ASN A 143 -7.62 -19.73 -9.46
CA ASN A 143 -8.57 -20.74 -9.89
C ASN A 143 -10.00 -20.16 -9.98
N CYS A 144 -10.47 -19.94 -11.20
CA CYS A 144 -11.78 -19.34 -11.46
C CYS A 144 -12.94 -20.16 -10.85
N GLU A 145 -12.83 -21.50 -10.81
CA GLU A 145 -13.86 -22.36 -10.23
C GLU A 145 -13.93 -22.24 -8.71
N GLU A 146 -12.79 -22.09 -8.03
CA GLU A 146 -12.77 -21.82 -6.58
C GLU A 146 -13.36 -20.44 -6.27
N ILE A 147 -13.08 -19.41 -7.07
CA ILE A 147 -13.68 -18.09 -6.91
C ILE A 147 -15.21 -18.16 -7.07
N ARG A 148 -15.71 -18.91 -8.07
CA ARG A 148 -17.16 -19.12 -8.28
C ARG A 148 -17.82 -19.89 -7.13
N LYS A 149 -17.14 -20.90 -6.58
CA LYS A 149 -17.62 -21.64 -5.40
C LYS A 149 -17.69 -20.74 -4.18
N ALA A 150 -16.64 -19.97 -3.90
CA ALA A 150 -16.61 -18.98 -2.84
C ALA A 150 -17.73 -17.95 -2.99
N TYR A 151 -17.97 -17.46 -4.22
CA TYR A 151 -19.09 -16.55 -4.51
C TYR A 151 -20.44 -17.16 -4.13
N LYS A 152 -20.71 -18.42 -4.51
CA LYS A 152 -21.95 -19.11 -4.18
C LYS A 152 -22.13 -19.29 -2.66
N GLU A 153 -21.08 -19.74 -1.97
CA GLU A 153 -21.07 -19.93 -0.51
C GLU A 153 -21.36 -18.61 0.21
N ILE A 154 -20.64 -17.55 -0.14
CA ILE A 154 -20.78 -16.22 0.47
C ILE A 154 -22.14 -15.59 0.12
N SER A 155 -22.57 -15.67 -1.14
CA SER A 155 -23.86 -15.12 -1.58
C SER A 155 -25.04 -15.80 -0.89
N SER A 156 -24.96 -17.11 -0.62
CA SER A 156 -26.00 -17.83 0.11
C SER A 156 -26.08 -17.39 1.57
N TYR A 157 -24.96 -17.05 2.18
CA TYR A 157 -24.91 -16.59 3.57
C TYR A 157 -25.43 -15.16 3.73
N ILE A 158 -24.98 -14.23 2.89
CA ILE A 158 -25.31 -12.79 3.04
C ILE A 158 -26.63 -12.37 2.37
N GLN A 159 -27.15 -13.19 1.46
CA GLN A 159 -28.42 -12.97 0.76
C GLN A 159 -28.51 -11.55 0.16
N ASP A 160 -29.52 -10.77 0.54
CA ASP A 160 -29.78 -9.44 0.01
C ASP A 160 -29.03 -8.30 0.70
N ALA A 161 -28.37 -8.56 1.83
CA ALA A 161 -27.52 -7.56 2.48
C ALA A 161 -26.32 -7.17 1.59
N GLY A 162 -25.90 -8.08 0.69
CA GLY A 162 -24.71 -7.91 -0.13
C GLY A 162 -23.42 -8.01 0.69
N LEU A 163 -22.28 -7.83 0.01
CA LEU A 163 -20.96 -7.94 0.61
C LEU A 163 -20.45 -6.55 0.91
N TRP A 164 -20.21 -6.20 2.18
CA TRP A 164 -19.75 -4.85 2.52
C TRP A 164 -18.35 -4.55 1.99
N GLY A 165 -17.43 -5.52 2.04
CA GLY A 165 -16.04 -5.27 1.66
C GLY A 165 -15.37 -6.44 0.96
N ILE A 166 -14.43 -6.11 0.06
CA ILE A 166 -13.41 -7.04 -0.43
C ILE A 166 -12.04 -6.44 -0.14
N VAL A 167 -11.15 -7.22 0.44
CA VAL A 167 -9.74 -6.90 0.63
C VAL A 167 -8.89 -7.78 -0.25
N HIS A 168 -8.34 -7.21 -1.31
CA HIS A 168 -7.34 -7.86 -2.16
C HIS A 168 -5.99 -7.84 -1.45
N ASN A 169 -5.72 -8.88 -0.68
CA ASN A 169 -4.46 -9.01 0.07
C ASN A 169 -3.58 -10.15 -0.47
N ALA A 170 -4.16 -11.21 -1.03
CA ALA A 170 -3.39 -12.32 -1.58
C ALA A 170 -2.31 -11.82 -2.55
N GLY A 171 -1.09 -12.31 -2.35
CA GLY A 171 0.02 -11.94 -3.20
C GLY A 171 1.28 -12.75 -2.92
N VAL A 172 2.17 -12.75 -3.91
CA VAL A 172 3.48 -13.39 -3.89
C VAL A 172 4.53 -12.36 -4.28
N LEU A 173 5.73 -12.48 -3.70
CA LEU A 173 6.85 -11.62 -4.06
C LEU A 173 7.70 -12.18 -5.21
N GLY A 174 7.72 -13.49 -5.38
CA GLY A 174 8.65 -14.14 -6.32
C GLY A 174 10.07 -14.08 -5.80
N TYR A 175 11.01 -13.72 -6.68
CA TYR A 175 12.44 -13.60 -6.36
C TYR A 175 12.92 -12.15 -6.29
N VAL A 176 13.95 -11.94 -5.47
CA VAL A 176 14.68 -10.68 -5.40
C VAL A 176 15.96 -10.82 -6.21
N ALA A 177 15.99 -10.23 -7.40
CA ALA A 177 17.14 -10.25 -8.29
C ALA A 177 17.05 -9.12 -9.32
N ASP A 178 18.17 -8.86 -10.01
CA ASP A 178 18.17 -7.94 -11.15
C ASP A 178 17.14 -8.40 -12.20
N GLY A 179 16.45 -7.44 -12.83
CA GLY A 179 15.22 -7.72 -13.57
C GLY A 179 15.38 -8.77 -14.68
N GLU A 180 16.54 -8.80 -15.33
CA GLU A 180 16.84 -9.78 -16.39
C GLU A 180 17.21 -11.17 -15.86
N LEU A 181 17.64 -11.29 -14.60
CA LEU A 181 17.94 -12.56 -13.96
C LEU A 181 16.68 -13.27 -13.46
N ILE A 182 15.57 -12.56 -13.31
CA ILE A 182 14.31 -13.13 -12.83
C ILE A 182 13.70 -14.02 -13.94
N PRO A 183 13.47 -15.33 -13.69
CA PRO A 183 12.82 -16.20 -14.67
C PRO A 183 11.45 -15.68 -15.09
N PHE A 184 11.11 -15.80 -16.38
CA PHE A 184 9.82 -15.32 -16.90
C PHE A 184 8.60 -15.96 -16.22
N SER A 185 8.72 -17.22 -15.77
CA SER A 185 7.69 -17.90 -14.98
C SER A 185 7.31 -17.16 -13.71
N VAL A 186 8.25 -16.42 -13.10
CA VAL A 186 8.05 -15.65 -11.87
C VAL A 186 7.32 -14.35 -12.16
N TYR A 187 7.62 -13.69 -13.29
CA TYR A 187 6.81 -12.58 -13.79
C TYR A 187 5.36 -13.02 -13.99
N ARG A 188 5.16 -14.15 -14.68
CA ARG A 188 3.82 -14.71 -14.88
C ARG A 188 3.14 -15.00 -13.55
N GLN A 189 3.79 -15.69 -12.62
CA GLN A 189 3.21 -16.00 -11.31
C GLN A 189 2.83 -14.74 -10.52
N CYS A 190 3.71 -13.73 -10.46
CA CYS A 190 3.41 -12.46 -9.81
C CYS A 190 2.19 -11.78 -10.45
N MET A 191 2.10 -11.80 -11.78
CA MET A 191 0.95 -11.22 -12.47
C MET A 191 -0.35 -11.99 -12.25
N GLU A 192 -0.31 -13.32 -12.31
CA GLU A 192 -1.47 -14.18 -12.09
C GLU A 192 -2.05 -13.98 -10.69
N VAL A 193 -1.21 -13.96 -9.65
CA VAL A 193 -1.67 -13.86 -8.27
C VAL A 193 -1.97 -12.40 -7.88
N ASN A 194 -1.01 -11.49 -8.03
CA ASN A 194 -1.11 -10.15 -7.43
C ASN A 194 -2.05 -9.22 -8.19
N PHE A 195 -2.35 -9.52 -9.46
CA PHE A 195 -3.16 -8.67 -10.32
C PHE A 195 -4.36 -9.43 -10.89
N LEU A 196 -4.15 -10.44 -11.74
CA LEU A 196 -5.24 -11.10 -12.46
C LEU A 196 -6.23 -11.79 -11.52
N GLY A 197 -5.75 -12.39 -10.42
CA GLY A 197 -6.63 -12.95 -9.39
C GLY A 197 -7.50 -11.89 -8.72
N ALA A 198 -6.95 -10.70 -8.42
CA ALA A 198 -7.73 -9.58 -7.88
C ALA A 198 -8.79 -9.09 -8.89
N VAL A 199 -8.45 -9.02 -10.18
CA VAL A 199 -9.39 -8.68 -11.25
C VAL A 199 -10.55 -9.68 -11.29
N GLN A 200 -10.26 -10.99 -11.30
CA GLN A 200 -11.29 -12.04 -11.35
C GLN A 200 -12.22 -12.00 -10.13
N VAL A 201 -11.65 -11.85 -8.92
CA VAL A 201 -12.44 -11.71 -7.69
C VAL A 201 -13.32 -10.46 -7.76
N THR A 202 -12.79 -9.31 -8.19
CA THR A 202 -13.60 -8.10 -8.35
C THR A 202 -14.76 -8.31 -9.33
N GLN A 203 -14.52 -8.89 -10.51
CA GLN A 203 -15.55 -9.10 -11.52
C GLN A 203 -16.67 -10.02 -11.01
N ILE A 204 -16.32 -11.13 -10.36
CA ILE A 204 -17.29 -12.11 -9.87
C ILE A 204 -18.09 -11.55 -8.68
N PHE A 205 -17.45 -10.83 -7.76
CA PHE A 205 -18.12 -10.32 -6.55
C PHE A 205 -18.73 -8.92 -6.71
N ALA A 206 -18.51 -8.23 -7.83
CA ALA A 206 -19.07 -6.90 -8.10
C ALA A 206 -20.60 -6.81 -7.90
N PRO A 207 -21.44 -7.80 -8.24
CA PRO A 207 -22.87 -7.76 -7.91
C PRO A 207 -23.15 -7.58 -6.41
N LEU A 208 -22.40 -8.27 -5.55
CA LEU A 208 -22.59 -8.22 -4.09
C LEU A 208 -22.11 -6.90 -3.49
N LEU A 209 -21.02 -6.34 -4.01
CA LEU A 209 -20.54 -5.00 -3.63
C LEU A 209 -21.53 -3.90 -4.02
N ARG A 210 -22.17 -4.02 -5.19
CA ARG A 210 -23.16 -3.05 -5.67
C ARG A 210 -24.41 -3.03 -4.79
N LYS A 211 -24.89 -4.20 -4.33
CA LYS A 211 -26.03 -4.30 -3.40
C LYS A 211 -25.75 -3.52 -2.09
N SER A 212 -24.56 -3.66 -1.53
CA SER A 212 -24.19 -3.06 -0.24
C SER A 212 -23.68 -1.62 -0.33
N LYS A 213 -23.39 -1.11 -1.54
CA LYS A 213 -22.61 0.13 -1.77
C LYS A 213 -21.29 0.10 -0.98
N GLY A 214 -20.63 -1.05 -1.08
CA GLY A 214 -19.56 -1.47 -0.19
C GLY A 214 -18.20 -0.81 -0.44
N ARG A 215 -17.14 -1.59 -0.20
CA ARG A 215 -15.74 -1.19 -0.19
C ARG A 215 -14.87 -2.18 -0.96
N LEU A 216 -13.97 -1.66 -1.77
CA LEU A 216 -12.91 -2.44 -2.39
C LEU A 216 -11.56 -1.89 -1.89
N VAL A 217 -10.79 -2.71 -1.19
CA VAL A 217 -9.51 -2.30 -0.60
C VAL A 217 -8.42 -3.19 -1.17
N SER A 218 -7.44 -2.59 -1.85
CA SER A 218 -6.31 -3.33 -2.42
C SER A 218 -5.06 -3.10 -1.58
N ILE A 219 -4.44 -4.18 -1.09
CA ILE A 219 -3.12 -4.14 -0.46
C ILE A 219 -2.08 -4.20 -1.57
N SER A 220 -1.65 -3.03 -2.02
CA SER A 220 -0.59 -2.87 -3.01
C SER A 220 0.78 -2.85 -2.31
N SER A 221 1.69 -2.01 -2.78
CA SER A 221 3.01 -1.81 -2.19
C SER A 221 3.56 -0.47 -2.63
N MET A 222 4.50 0.06 -1.85
CA MET A 222 5.35 1.17 -2.31
C MET A 222 6.03 0.87 -3.65
N GLY A 223 6.47 -0.39 -3.85
CA GLY A 223 7.06 -0.83 -5.12
C GLY A 223 6.11 -0.80 -6.33
N GLY A 224 4.81 -0.55 -6.12
CA GLY A 224 3.87 -0.29 -7.21
C GLY A 224 3.82 1.18 -7.67
N HIS A 225 4.50 2.09 -6.96
CA HIS A 225 4.47 3.53 -7.23
C HIS A 225 5.85 4.10 -7.57
N VAL A 226 6.90 3.52 -7.01
CA VAL A 226 8.29 3.93 -7.25
C VAL A 226 9.14 2.72 -7.62
N PRO A 227 10.20 2.91 -8.43
CA PRO A 227 11.15 1.84 -8.74
C PRO A 227 11.78 1.26 -7.48
N LEU A 228 11.81 -0.07 -7.41
CA LEU A 228 12.44 -0.81 -6.31
C LEU A 228 13.42 -1.83 -6.91
N ASN A 229 14.71 -1.54 -6.81
CA ASN A 229 15.76 -2.38 -7.38
C ASN A 229 15.69 -3.80 -6.82
N GLY A 230 15.77 -4.80 -7.69
CA GLY A 230 15.65 -6.21 -7.30
C GLY A 230 14.22 -6.76 -7.32
N PHE A 231 13.19 -5.95 -7.56
CA PHE A 231 11.78 -6.37 -7.43
C PHE A 231 10.98 -6.25 -8.73
N ALA A 232 11.62 -6.31 -9.90
CA ALA A 232 10.97 -6.00 -11.18
C ALA A 232 9.62 -6.73 -11.40
N ALA A 233 9.56 -8.05 -11.20
CA ALA A 233 8.34 -8.84 -11.34
C ALA A 233 7.24 -8.42 -10.33
N TYR A 234 7.60 -8.32 -9.05
CA TYR A 234 6.69 -7.94 -7.98
C TYR A 234 6.17 -6.50 -8.14
N ALA A 235 7.08 -5.55 -8.32
CA ALA A 235 6.81 -4.12 -8.49
C ALA A 235 5.85 -3.88 -9.67
N SER A 236 6.12 -4.51 -10.82
CA SER A 236 5.24 -4.44 -11.99
C SER A 236 3.84 -4.92 -11.68
N SER A 237 3.71 -6.05 -10.95
CA SER A 237 2.40 -6.59 -10.59
C SER A 237 1.62 -5.71 -9.60
N LYS A 238 2.32 -5.07 -8.66
CA LYS A 238 1.70 -4.13 -7.71
C LYS A 238 1.34 -2.80 -8.36
N ALA A 239 2.13 -2.33 -9.33
CA ALA A 239 1.78 -1.18 -10.16
C ALA A 239 0.51 -1.43 -10.97
N ALA A 240 0.38 -2.61 -11.58
CA ALA A 240 -0.84 -3.02 -12.28
C ALA A 240 -2.06 -3.03 -11.34
N LEU A 241 -1.94 -3.61 -10.13
CA LEU A 241 -3.00 -3.60 -9.12
C LEU A 241 -3.39 -2.18 -8.68
N SER A 242 -2.41 -1.29 -8.46
CA SER A 242 -2.65 0.11 -8.09
C SER A 242 -3.42 0.84 -9.19
N MET A 243 -2.99 0.71 -10.45
CA MET A 243 -3.66 1.33 -11.59
C MET A 243 -5.09 0.79 -11.78
N PHE A 244 -5.25 -0.54 -11.72
CA PHE A 244 -6.57 -1.17 -11.77
C PHE A 244 -7.50 -0.62 -10.69
N SER A 245 -7.02 -0.51 -9.45
CA SER A 245 -7.82 0.03 -8.34
C SER A 245 -8.19 1.50 -8.57
N ALA A 246 -7.30 2.29 -9.16
CA ALA A 246 -7.57 3.68 -9.52
C ALA A 246 -8.64 3.83 -10.60
N VAL A 247 -8.68 2.92 -11.58
CA VAL A 247 -9.73 2.85 -12.61
C VAL A 247 -11.05 2.36 -12.01
N MET A 248 -11.03 1.26 -11.25
CA MET A 248 -12.23 0.72 -10.60
C MET A 248 -12.89 1.72 -9.64
N ARG A 249 -12.11 2.61 -9.02
CA ARG A 249 -12.64 3.73 -8.22
C ARG A 249 -13.57 4.63 -9.02
N GLN A 250 -13.24 4.89 -10.29
CA GLN A 250 -14.06 5.71 -11.18
C GLN A 250 -15.25 4.91 -11.69
N ASP A 251 -15.03 3.69 -12.17
CA ASP A 251 -16.07 2.84 -12.74
C ASP A 251 -17.17 2.45 -11.73
N LEU A 252 -16.76 2.22 -10.48
CA LEU A 252 -17.67 1.80 -9.42
C LEU A 252 -18.31 2.97 -8.66
N SER A 253 -17.86 4.20 -8.90
CA SER A 253 -18.38 5.40 -8.22
C SER A 253 -19.89 5.58 -8.42
N LYS A 254 -20.40 5.35 -9.64
CA LYS A 254 -21.83 5.42 -9.98
C LYS A 254 -22.69 4.41 -9.22
N TRP A 255 -22.08 3.34 -8.70
CA TRP A 255 -22.74 2.33 -7.87
C TRP A 255 -22.62 2.61 -6.37
N GLY A 256 -21.97 3.72 -5.98
CA GLY A 256 -21.73 4.06 -4.58
C GLY A 256 -20.67 3.21 -3.88
N VAL A 257 -19.95 2.36 -4.60
CA VAL A 257 -18.85 1.56 -4.04
C VAL A 257 -17.60 2.42 -3.95
N LYS A 258 -16.94 2.42 -2.79
CA LYS A 258 -15.69 3.17 -2.57
C LYS A 258 -14.50 2.25 -2.72
N VAL A 259 -13.45 2.74 -3.39
CA VAL A 259 -12.24 1.98 -3.66
C VAL A 259 -11.04 2.71 -3.05
N ALA A 260 -10.20 1.97 -2.35
CA ALA A 260 -8.98 2.47 -1.71
C ALA A 260 -7.80 1.53 -1.97
N VAL A 261 -6.60 2.11 -2.00
CA VAL A 261 -5.35 1.37 -2.09
C VAL A 261 -4.54 1.63 -0.82
N VAL A 262 -4.05 0.57 -0.21
CA VAL A 262 -3.08 0.63 0.88
C VAL A 262 -1.73 0.24 0.31
N CYS A 263 -0.71 1.09 0.49
CA CYS A 263 0.65 0.90 -0.03
C CYS A 263 1.64 0.81 1.13
N PRO A 264 1.79 -0.37 1.77
CA PRO A 264 2.75 -0.55 2.84
C PRO A 264 4.20 -0.39 2.37
N SER A 265 5.04 0.10 3.28
CA SER A 265 6.50 0.16 3.13
C SER A 265 7.21 -0.34 4.39
N GLY A 266 8.17 -1.26 4.22
CA GLY A 266 9.09 -1.67 5.30
C GLY A 266 8.47 -2.52 6.41
N PHE A 267 7.67 -3.53 6.06
CA PHE A 267 7.09 -4.49 7.03
C PHE A 267 7.61 -5.90 6.77
N ARG A 268 7.78 -6.67 7.86
CA ARG A 268 8.15 -8.08 7.81
C ARG A 268 6.89 -8.93 7.67
N THR A 269 6.77 -9.65 6.56
CA THR A 269 5.69 -10.61 6.31
C THR A 269 6.28 -11.90 5.73
N ASN A 270 5.52 -13.00 5.72
CA ASN A 270 5.97 -14.27 5.14
C ASN A 270 5.68 -14.38 3.62
N ILE A 271 5.59 -13.25 2.90
CA ILE A 271 5.19 -13.20 1.47
C ILE A 271 6.21 -13.81 0.49
N PHE A 272 7.31 -14.36 1.00
CA PHE A 272 8.50 -14.70 0.23
C PHE A 272 8.45 -16.12 -0.33
N GLY A 273 8.80 -16.26 -1.63
CA GLY A 273 9.11 -17.55 -2.24
C GLY A 273 10.54 -17.97 -1.92
N SER A 274 10.78 -19.27 -1.71
CA SER A 274 12.12 -19.79 -1.42
C SER A 274 12.89 -20.18 -2.71
N GLN A 275 14.23 -20.04 -2.61
CA GLN A 275 15.30 -20.68 -3.39
C GLN A 275 15.82 -20.00 -4.69
N ASN A 276 17.03 -19.42 -4.59
CA ASN A 276 17.86 -18.94 -5.71
C ASN A 276 18.34 -20.03 -6.67
N GLN A 277 18.24 -21.31 -6.29
CA GLN A 277 18.62 -22.42 -7.16
C GLN A 277 17.86 -22.34 -8.48
N VAL A 278 16.59 -21.96 -8.41
CA VAL A 278 15.74 -21.74 -9.58
C VAL A 278 16.29 -20.63 -10.49
N ILE A 279 16.92 -19.58 -9.95
CA ILE A 279 17.54 -18.54 -10.79
C ILE A 279 18.76 -19.13 -11.51
N LEU A 280 19.66 -19.78 -10.77
CA LEU A 280 20.88 -20.37 -11.34
C LEU A 280 20.58 -21.43 -12.41
N ASP A 281 19.47 -22.16 -12.27
CA ASP A 281 19.06 -23.21 -13.20
C ASP A 281 18.36 -22.68 -14.46
N ASN A 282 17.83 -21.45 -14.44
CA ASN A 282 17.03 -20.87 -15.53
C ASN A 282 17.70 -19.71 -16.28
N VAL A 283 18.84 -19.20 -15.80
CA VAL A 283 19.59 -18.13 -16.46
C VAL A 283 20.41 -18.70 -17.63
N MET A 284 20.44 -17.98 -18.75
CA MET A 284 21.22 -18.38 -19.93
C MET A 284 22.72 -18.43 -19.64
N PRO A 285 23.51 -19.32 -20.29
CA PRO A 285 24.95 -19.45 -20.05
C PRO A 285 25.72 -18.13 -20.14
N ASP A 286 25.47 -17.34 -21.19
CA ASP A 286 26.17 -16.06 -21.42
C ASP A 286 25.88 -15.04 -20.29
N VAL A 287 24.62 -14.95 -19.85
CA VAL A 287 24.23 -14.08 -18.73
C VAL A 287 24.86 -14.57 -17.42
N LYS A 288 24.95 -15.90 -17.23
CA LYS A 288 25.60 -16.50 -16.06
C LYS A 288 27.10 -16.23 -16.06
N GLU A 289 27.74 -16.17 -17.22
CA GLU A 289 29.14 -15.78 -17.39
C GLU A 289 29.35 -14.29 -17.05
N ASP A 290 28.49 -13.41 -17.56
CA ASP A 290 28.56 -11.97 -17.33
C ASP A 290 28.39 -11.59 -15.85
N TYR A 291 27.41 -12.20 -15.18
CA TYR A 291 27.11 -11.91 -13.79
C TYR A 291 28.02 -12.68 -12.82
N GLY A 292 28.27 -13.94 -13.10
CA GLY A 292 28.93 -14.88 -12.20
C GLY A 292 28.00 -15.45 -11.12
N GLU A 293 28.18 -16.73 -10.81
CA GLU A 293 27.38 -17.43 -9.79
C GLU A 293 27.47 -16.78 -8.42
N ASP A 294 28.66 -16.28 -8.06
CA ASP A 294 28.92 -15.62 -6.79
C ASP A 294 28.09 -14.33 -6.61
N TYR A 295 27.87 -13.59 -7.69
CA TYR A 295 26.97 -12.43 -7.68
C TYR A 295 25.52 -12.86 -7.44
N ILE A 296 25.04 -13.85 -8.20
CA ILE A 296 23.66 -14.34 -8.13
C ILE A 296 23.34 -14.93 -6.74
N GLU A 297 24.31 -15.62 -6.13
CA GLU A 297 24.18 -16.12 -4.77
C GLU A 297 24.13 -15.00 -3.73
N ASN A 298 24.90 -13.92 -3.93
CA ASN A 298 24.95 -12.78 -3.03
C ASN A 298 23.67 -11.91 -3.07
N LEU A 299 22.83 -12.04 -4.11
CA LEU A 299 21.52 -11.36 -4.18
C LEU A 299 20.60 -11.73 -3.00
N LYS A 300 20.83 -12.88 -2.31
CA LYS A 300 20.14 -13.24 -1.05
C LYS A 300 20.33 -12.20 0.05
N GLY A 301 21.47 -11.51 0.07
CA GLY A 301 21.79 -10.48 1.06
C GLY A 301 20.83 -9.29 1.02
N LEU A 302 20.30 -8.97 -0.17
CA LEU A 302 19.32 -7.90 -0.35
C LEU A 302 18.02 -8.21 0.41
N TYR A 303 17.54 -9.44 0.27
CA TYR A 303 16.38 -9.94 1.00
C TYR A 303 16.61 -9.92 2.52
N HIS A 304 17.71 -10.50 2.99
CA HIS A 304 18.00 -10.59 4.43
C HIS A 304 18.01 -9.21 5.08
N THR A 305 18.55 -8.22 4.37
CA THR A 305 18.64 -6.86 4.87
C THR A 305 17.28 -6.18 4.94
N LEU A 306 16.43 -6.33 3.93
CA LEU A 306 15.06 -5.79 3.96
C LEU A 306 14.22 -6.44 5.05
N HIS A 307 14.37 -7.75 5.23
CA HIS A 307 13.72 -8.45 6.32
C HIS A 307 14.23 -7.98 7.69
N LYS A 308 15.52 -7.66 7.84
CA LYS A 308 16.08 -7.14 9.10
C LYS A 308 15.56 -5.75 9.45
N PHE A 309 15.40 -4.87 8.45
CA PHE A 309 14.96 -3.48 8.66
C PHE A 309 13.44 -3.29 8.70
N GLY A 310 12.66 -4.30 8.28
CA GLY A 310 11.21 -4.22 8.32
C GLY A 310 10.65 -4.22 9.74
N SER A 311 9.56 -3.48 9.97
CA SER A 311 8.79 -3.52 11.21
C SER A 311 8.07 -4.87 11.34
N SER A 312 8.09 -5.44 12.54
CA SER A 312 7.23 -6.58 12.91
C SER A 312 5.82 -6.15 13.34
N ASP A 313 5.63 -4.87 13.67
CA ASP A 313 4.32 -4.34 14.02
C ASP A 313 3.51 -4.08 12.75
N LEU A 314 2.45 -4.87 12.55
CA LEU A 314 1.54 -4.78 11.40
C LEU A 314 0.36 -3.83 11.65
N SER A 315 0.22 -3.32 12.89
CA SER A 315 -0.92 -2.49 13.31
C SER A 315 -1.16 -1.29 12.39
N PRO A 316 -0.14 -0.55 11.88
CA PRO A 316 -0.39 0.56 10.97
C PRO A 316 -1.12 0.17 9.69
N VAL A 317 -0.80 -1.00 9.11
CA VAL A 317 -1.45 -1.50 7.89
C VAL A 317 -2.88 -1.93 8.20
N MET A 318 -3.09 -2.58 9.34
CA MET A 318 -4.40 -3.04 9.78
C MET A 318 -5.34 -1.86 10.07
N GLU A 319 -4.85 -0.83 10.75
CA GLU A 319 -5.59 0.40 11.03
C GLU A 319 -6.01 1.12 9.75
N ASP A 320 -5.10 1.25 8.78
CA ASP A 320 -5.40 1.91 7.50
C ASP A 320 -6.38 1.08 6.65
N ALA A 321 -6.22 -0.24 6.60
CA ALA A 321 -7.17 -1.12 5.93
C ALA A 321 -8.56 -1.10 6.61
N CYS A 322 -8.59 -1.09 7.95
CA CYS A 322 -9.82 -0.97 8.73
C CYS A 322 -10.51 0.38 8.49
N HIS A 323 -9.74 1.48 8.47
CA HIS A 323 -10.24 2.80 8.13
C HIS A 323 -10.77 2.85 6.69
N ALA A 324 -10.07 2.24 5.73
CA ALA A 324 -10.56 2.14 4.34
C ALA A 324 -11.91 1.41 4.24
N LEU A 325 -12.13 0.39 5.08
CA LEU A 325 -13.37 -0.39 5.13
C LEU A 325 -14.52 0.31 5.87
N LEU A 326 -14.22 0.98 6.98
CA LEU A 326 -15.26 1.44 7.91
C LEU A 326 -15.41 2.95 7.97
N ALA A 327 -14.51 3.75 7.41
CA ALA A 327 -14.70 5.19 7.38
C ALA A 327 -15.93 5.59 6.56
N GLN A 328 -16.62 6.63 7.03
CA GLN A 328 -17.70 7.27 6.29
C GLN A 328 -17.15 7.88 4.99
N THR A 329 -15.99 8.53 5.06
CA THR A 329 -15.25 9.09 3.92
C THR A 329 -13.81 8.55 3.91
N PRO A 330 -13.57 7.37 3.33
CA PRO A 330 -12.22 6.82 3.24
C PRO A 330 -11.37 7.61 2.24
N ASN A 331 -10.06 7.69 2.52
CA ASN A 331 -9.07 8.14 1.54
C ASN A 331 -8.98 7.13 0.39
N PHE A 332 -8.55 7.59 -0.78
CA PHE A 332 -8.28 6.71 -1.92
C PHE A 332 -6.91 6.01 -1.83
N LEU A 333 -5.96 6.59 -1.09
CA LEU A 333 -4.61 6.09 -0.90
C LEU A 333 -4.22 6.18 0.58
N TYR A 334 -3.69 5.08 1.10
CA TYR A 334 -3.07 4.98 2.42
C TYR A 334 -1.63 4.52 2.27
N THR A 335 -0.71 5.13 3.01
CA THR A 335 0.73 4.83 2.92
C THR A 335 1.27 4.51 4.31
N PRO A 336 0.89 3.36 4.91
CA PRO A 336 1.41 2.97 6.21
C PRO A 336 2.90 2.62 6.11
N GLY A 337 3.66 3.01 7.13
CA GLY A 337 5.08 2.69 7.25
C GLY A 337 6.01 3.90 7.06
N ARG A 338 7.26 3.72 7.47
CA ARG A 338 8.25 4.79 7.50
C ARG A 338 8.56 5.27 6.07
N LEU A 339 8.57 6.59 5.86
CA LEU A 339 8.84 7.25 4.58
C LEU A 339 7.89 6.89 3.42
N ALA A 340 6.80 6.16 3.70
CA ALA A 340 5.90 5.67 2.67
C ALA A 340 5.23 6.81 1.86
N TYR A 341 5.03 7.98 2.47
CA TYR A 341 4.56 9.16 1.77
C TYR A 341 5.69 9.95 1.08
N LEU A 342 6.84 10.07 1.75
CA LEU A 342 7.94 10.93 1.28
C LEU A 342 8.59 10.38 0.00
N ILE A 343 8.79 9.07 -0.11
CA ILE A 343 9.49 8.46 -1.25
C ILE A 343 8.74 8.70 -2.57
N PRO A 344 7.42 8.44 -2.67
CA PRO A 344 6.64 8.82 -3.85
C PRO A 344 6.69 10.31 -4.15
N CYS A 345 6.61 11.18 -3.13
CA CYS A 345 6.71 12.62 -3.36
C CYS A 345 8.05 13.01 -3.99
N LEU A 346 9.16 12.48 -3.48
CA LEU A 346 10.47 12.71 -4.08
C LEU A 346 10.50 12.21 -5.53
N TYR A 347 9.97 11.00 -5.78
CA TYR A 347 9.93 10.41 -7.11
C TYR A 347 9.12 11.22 -8.13
N TYR A 348 7.94 11.71 -7.75
CA TYR A 348 7.06 12.40 -8.70
C TYR A 348 7.40 13.88 -8.90
N TYR A 349 8.03 14.54 -7.93
CA TYR A 349 8.24 16.00 -7.97
C TYR A 349 9.70 16.42 -8.19
N PHE A 350 10.67 15.53 -8.00
CA PHE A 350 12.09 15.84 -8.23
C PHE A 350 12.58 15.27 -9.56
N PRO A 351 13.66 15.83 -10.14
CA PRO A 351 14.31 15.26 -11.31
C PRO A 351 14.62 13.76 -11.14
N GLN A 352 14.36 12.99 -12.20
CA GLN A 352 14.49 11.53 -12.21
C GLN A 352 15.86 11.04 -11.70
N TRP A 353 16.96 11.72 -12.06
CA TRP A 353 18.31 11.33 -11.64
C TRP A 353 18.50 11.34 -10.11
N ILE A 354 17.78 12.20 -9.38
CA ILE A 354 17.83 12.23 -7.90
C ILE A 354 17.24 10.94 -7.36
N SER A 355 16.09 10.54 -7.90
CA SER A 355 15.38 9.33 -7.48
C SER A 355 16.15 8.07 -7.83
N ASP A 356 16.74 8.01 -9.03
CA ASP A 356 17.60 6.90 -9.44
C ASP A 356 18.84 6.81 -8.54
N TRP A 357 19.49 7.96 -8.26
CA TRP A 357 20.60 8.02 -7.32
C TRP A 357 20.19 7.53 -5.94
N MET A 358 19.07 8.02 -5.38
CA MET A 358 18.56 7.58 -4.07
C MET A 358 18.26 6.08 -4.04
N GLY A 359 17.65 5.54 -5.10
CA GLY A 359 17.41 4.11 -5.25
C GLY A 359 18.71 3.31 -5.27
N MET A 360 19.71 3.77 -6.02
CA MET A 360 21.05 3.16 -6.02
C MET A 360 21.75 3.23 -4.66
N GLN A 361 21.51 4.28 -3.86
CA GLN A 361 22.08 4.39 -2.51
C GLN A 361 21.34 3.50 -1.48
N ALA A 362 20.01 3.43 -1.54
CA ALA A 362 19.20 2.70 -0.56
C ALA A 362 19.40 1.17 -0.62
N PHE A 363 19.75 0.64 -1.79
CA PHE A 363 19.98 -0.79 -2.03
C PHE A 363 21.45 -1.15 -2.22
N GLN A 364 22.36 -0.35 -1.63
CA GLN A 364 23.83 -0.45 -1.69
C GLN A 364 24.45 -1.83 -1.35
N ILE A 365 23.69 -2.84 -0.98
CA ILE A 365 24.19 -4.18 -0.67
C ILE A 365 24.81 -4.84 -1.93
N SER A 366 24.38 -4.48 -3.13
CA SER A 366 25.03 -4.94 -4.38
C SER A 366 26.31 -4.18 -4.73
N ARG A 367 26.68 -3.09 -4.04
CA ARG A 367 27.91 -2.34 -4.36
C ARG A 367 29.19 -3.05 -3.94
N ASN A 368 29.14 -4.00 -3.01
CA ASN A 368 30.33 -4.73 -2.61
C ASN A 368 30.75 -5.79 -3.64
N MET A 369 29.87 -6.15 -4.59
CA MET A 369 30.18 -7.13 -5.62
C MET A 369 29.55 -6.72 -6.95
N LEU A 370 30.37 -6.28 -7.90
CA LEU A 370 29.94 -6.05 -9.28
C LEU A 370 29.75 -7.39 -10.01
N PRO A 371 28.91 -7.45 -11.06
CA PRO A 371 28.91 -8.52 -12.05
C PRO A 371 30.34 -8.90 -12.49
N ARG A 372 30.58 -10.20 -12.76
CA ARG A 372 31.89 -10.74 -13.13
C ARG A 372 32.54 -9.99 -14.31
N ALA A 373 31.79 -9.72 -15.37
CA ALA A 373 32.28 -9.00 -16.55
C ALA A 373 32.85 -7.61 -16.18
N LEU A 374 32.18 -6.89 -15.27
CA LEU A 374 32.61 -5.56 -14.83
C LEU A 374 33.82 -5.62 -13.88
N ARG A 375 33.99 -6.70 -13.11
CA ARG A 375 35.18 -6.92 -12.27
C ARG A 375 36.43 -7.21 -13.09
N ASN A 376 36.27 -7.97 -14.18
CA ASN A 376 37.38 -8.34 -15.06
C ASN A 376 37.88 -7.13 -15.89
N ASN A 377 36.98 -6.27 -16.36
CA ASN A 377 37.35 -5.06 -17.09
C ASN A 377 38.08 -4.00 -16.23
N ASN A 378 37.88 -4.00 -14.90
CA ASN A 378 38.65 -3.12 -14.02
C ASN A 378 40.08 -3.62 -13.75
N LYS A 379 40.40 -4.88 -14.09
CA LYS A 379 41.76 -5.43 -13.97
C LYS A 379 42.62 -5.18 -15.22
N SER A 380 42.04 -4.84 -16.36
CA SER A 380 42.75 -4.61 -17.63
C SER A 380 43.19 -3.14 -17.85
N ILE A 381 42.99 -2.27 -16.86
CA ILE A 381 43.35 -0.83 -16.91
C ILE A 381 44.61 -0.51 -16.06
N TYR A 382 45.31 -1.53 -15.54
CA TYR A 382 46.58 -1.36 -14.80
C TYR A 382 47.73 -2.15 -15.41
#